data_AF-A0A8J2Q1J5-F1
#
_entry.id   AF-A0A8J2Q1J5-F1
#
_cell.length_a   1.000
_cell.length_b   1.000
_cell.length_c   1.000
_cell.angle_alpha   90.00
_cell.angle_beta   90.00
_cell.angle_gamma   90.00
#
_symmetry.space_group_name_H-M   'P 1'
#
loop_
_entity.id
_entity.type
_entity.pdbx_description
1 polymer ?
#
loop_
_entity_poly.entity_id
_entity_poly.type
_entity_poly.pdbx_seq_one_letter_code
_entity_poly.pdbx_strand_id
1 'polypeptide(L)'
;MVKHSFFSFSDESISEIETDPVDQQLSSNGTLLPKEVYKKCYSIMKKSRAFRNYTYEAIVEYLNEAEAFIPPEFLVHRFPYYLAGYDYEDRPVWVGEVGKYKVDDLIDRFLDFFPIFETWGVQAAINVVKSFVAREKEWPGKDIRQFVIMIDFEGLDVQLARKVLARPELILFGIKLTELYLDLGDATLAKVILLNTNYAVQIFIQLARPVLGELIERVVVLGSNKYKWKAELRRHLPKETTPTWYGGPEGFKPLVVYGG
;
A
#
# COMPACT_ATOMS: atom_id res chain seq x y z
N MET A 1 4.61 49.52 -7.76
CA MET A 1 5.27 48.73 -8.82
C MET A 1 6.47 48.04 -8.18
N VAL A 2 6.28 46.82 -7.69
CA VAL A 2 7.26 46.10 -6.85
C VAL A 2 8.00 45.09 -7.73
N LYS A 3 9.33 45.20 -7.81
CA LYS A 3 10.21 44.26 -8.53
C LYS A 3 10.37 42.99 -7.70
N HIS A 4 9.97 41.84 -8.24
CA HIS A 4 10.36 40.53 -7.72
C HIS A 4 11.71 40.12 -8.31
N SER A 5 12.70 39.91 -7.45
CA SER A 5 13.98 39.28 -7.79
C SER A 5 13.81 37.76 -7.81
N PHE A 6 14.09 37.14 -8.96
CA PHE A 6 14.24 35.70 -9.10
C PHE A 6 15.55 35.26 -8.45
N PHE A 7 15.50 34.27 -7.55
CA PHE A 7 16.67 33.49 -7.16
C PHE A 7 17.00 32.54 -8.32
N SER A 8 18.19 32.71 -8.91
CA SER A 8 18.82 31.71 -9.76
C SER A 8 19.69 30.83 -8.87
N PHE A 9 19.52 29.51 -8.95
CA PHE A 9 20.46 28.56 -8.37
C PHE A 9 21.43 28.18 -9.49
N SER A 10 22.71 28.48 -9.28
CA SER A 10 23.81 28.07 -10.14
C SER A 10 24.02 26.55 -10.07
N ASP A 11 24.24 25.95 -11.24
CA ASP A 11 24.78 24.61 -11.41
C ASP A 11 26.21 24.57 -10.83
N GLU A 12 26.35 24.10 -9.59
CA GLU A 12 27.63 23.64 -9.07
C GLU A 12 27.77 22.14 -9.28
N SER A 13 28.81 21.82 -10.05
CA SER A 13 29.33 20.50 -10.38
C SER A 13 29.48 19.60 -9.14
N ILE A 14 28.71 18.52 -9.09
CA ILE A 14 28.95 17.40 -8.18
C ILE A 14 30.09 16.57 -8.79
N SER A 15 31.29 16.75 -8.23
CA SER A 15 32.43 15.88 -8.48
C SER A 15 32.27 14.58 -7.70
N GLU A 16 32.61 13.49 -8.36
CA GLU A 16 32.63 12.12 -7.83
C GLU A 16 33.59 12.01 -6.64
N ILE A 17 33.12 11.41 -5.55
CA ILE A 17 33.60 10.17 -4.91
C ILE A 17 32.84 10.09 -3.57
N GLU A 18 31.64 9.50 -3.59
CA GLU A 18 31.09 8.86 -2.41
C GLU A 18 31.23 7.36 -2.65
N THR A 19 32.12 6.72 -1.90
CA THR A 19 32.16 5.27 -1.79
C THR A 19 30.77 4.77 -1.43
N ASP A 20 30.21 3.90 -2.27
CA ASP A 20 28.85 3.38 -2.15
C ASP A 20 28.66 2.80 -0.73
N PRO A 21 27.68 3.27 0.07
CA PRO A 21 27.41 2.74 1.42
C PRO A 21 27.09 1.24 1.45
N VAL A 22 26.96 0.61 0.27
CA VAL A 22 26.84 -0.83 0.00
C VAL A 22 27.93 -1.69 0.66
N ASP A 23 29.15 -1.19 0.84
CA ASP A 23 30.29 -2.05 1.23
C ASP A 23 30.62 -2.08 2.73
N GLN A 24 30.04 -1.21 3.57
CA GLN A 24 30.51 -1.06 4.96
C GLN A 24 29.64 -1.66 6.09
N GLN A 25 28.49 -2.30 5.82
CA GLN A 25 27.66 -2.84 6.91
C GLN A 25 27.12 -4.26 6.68
N LEU A 26 28.05 -5.21 6.49
CA LEU A 26 27.78 -6.65 6.52
C LEU A 26 28.34 -7.27 7.82
N SER A 27 27.55 -7.22 8.89
CA SER A 27 27.55 -8.08 10.11
C SER A 27 26.91 -7.28 11.27
N SER A 28 26.16 -7.83 12.23
CA SER A 28 26.27 -9.16 12.82
C SER A 28 24.97 -9.73 13.42
N ASN A 29 23.80 -9.07 13.43
CA ASN A 29 22.63 -9.62 14.17
C ASN A 29 21.23 -9.19 13.65
N GLY A 30 20.91 -9.42 12.37
CA GLY A 30 19.52 -9.28 11.90
C GLY A 30 19.38 -9.25 10.38
N THR A 31 19.14 -10.43 9.80
CA THR A 31 18.79 -10.72 8.39
C THR A 31 18.92 -9.55 7.40
N LEU A 32 20.13 -9.38 6.87
CA LEU A 32 20.37 -8.51 5.72
C LEU A 32 19.93 -9.22 4.43
N LEU A 33 19.35 -8.45 3.51
CA LEU A 33 19.06 -8.86 2.15
C LEU A 33 20.31 -9.45 1.46
N PRO A 34 20.20 -10.55 0.67
CA PRO A 34 21.28 -10.97 -0.20
C PRO A 34 21.75 -9.80 -1.07
N LYS A 35 23.07 -9.61 -1.20
CA LYS A 35 23.68 -8.44 -1.88
C LYS A 35 23.08 -8.16 -3.26
N GLU A 36 22.77 -9.21 -4.01
CA GLU A 36 22.18 -9.10 -5.36
C GLU A 36 20.70 -8.70 -5.35
N VAL A 37 19.92 -9.16 -4.37
CA VAL A 37 18.54 -8.72 -4.17
C VAL A 37 18.51 -7.26 -3.71
N TYR A 38 19.39 -6.90 -2.77
CA TYR A 38 19.55 -5.52 -2.34
C TYR A 38 19.94 -4.63 -3.52
N LYS A 39 20.93 -5.00 -4.34
CA LYS A 39 21.31 -4.24 -5.54
C LYS A 39 20.17 -4.10 -6.55
N LYS A 40 19.40 -5.15 -6.80
CA LYS A 40 18.25 -5.08 -7.70
C LYS A 40 17.19 -4.13 -7.15
N CYS A 41 16.77 -4.31 -5.90
CA CYS A 41 15.85 -3.38 -5.25
C CYS A 41 16.42 -1.96 -5.16
N TYR A 42 17.72 -1.80 -4.92
CA TYR A 42 18.41 -0.51 -4.85
C TYR A 42 18.53 0.17 -6.22
N SER A 43 18.73 -0.59 -7.30
CA SER A 43 18.70 -0.04 -8.67
C SER A 43 17.30 0.45 -9.04
N ILE A 44 16.28 -0.31 -8.63
CA ILE A 44 14.87 0.09 -8.75
C ILE A 44 14.62 1.32 -7.86
N MET A 45 15.15 1.35 -6.62
CA MET A 45 15.01 2.48 -5.70
C MET A 45 15.79 3.71 -6.17
N LYS A 46 16.89 3.55 -6.88
CA LYS A 46 17.67 4.67 -7.45
C LYS A 46 16.91 5.28 -8.62
N LYS A 47 16.28 4.45 -9.46
CA LYS A 47 15.23 4.90 -10.39
C LYS A 47 14.06 5.54 -9.63
N SER A 48 13.68 5.00 -8.47
CA SER A 48 12.61 5.53 -7.60
C SER A 48 13.01 6.74 -6.72
N ARG A 49 14.29 7.12 -6.65
CA ARG A 49 14.78 8.38 -6.06
C ARG A 49 14.93 9.47 -7.11
N ALA A 50 15.09 9.10 -8.39
CA ALA A 50 14.84 10.00 -9.52
C ALA A 50 13.34 10.36 -9.63
N PHE A 51 12.48 9.57 -9.01
CA PHE A 51 11.03 9.72 -8.78
C PHE A 51 10.65 10.82 -7.77
N ARG A 52 11.49 11.84 -7.59
CA ARG A 52 11.13 13.03 -6.81
C ARG A 52 9.85 13.72 -7.31
N ASN A 53 9.37 13.33 -8.50
CA ASN A 53 8.15 13.86 -9.11
C ASN A 53 6.93 12.92 -9.07
N TYR A 54 7.04 11.68 -8.55
CA TYR A 54 5.94 10.69 -8.48
C TYR A 54 4.90 10.79 -9.62
N THR A 55 5.35 10.76 -10.87
CA THR A 55 4.42 10.90 -12.00
C THR A 55 3.65 9.59 -12.19
N TYR A 56 2.42 9.72 -12.66
CA TYR A 56 1.53 8.59 -12.91
C TYR A 56 2.17 7.57 -13.88
N GLU A 57 2.83 8.06 -14.93
CA GLU A 57 3.48 7.28 -15.98
C GLU A 57 4.59 6.38 -15.43
N ALA A 58 5.37 6.89 -14.48
CA ALA A 58 6.47 6.15 -13.88
C ALA A 58 5.97 5.01 -12.98
N ILE A 59 4.82 5.19 -12.31
CA ILE A 59 4.18 4.15 -11.51
C ILE A 59 3.59 3.05 -12.41
N VAL A 60 2.98 3.43 -13.54
CA VAL A 60 2.45 2.48 -14.53
C VAL A 60 3.56 1.68 -15.21
N GLU A 61 4.66 2.32 -15.61
CA GLU A 61 5.84 1.63 -16.13
C GLU A 61 6.36 0.60 -15.11
N TYR A 62 6.38 0.98 -13.83
CA TYR A 62 6.80 0.08 -12.76
C TYR A 62 5.82 -1.08 -12.54
N LEU A 63 4.50 -0.89 -12.63
CA LEU A 63 3.52 -1.98 -12.56
C LEU A 63 3.73 -3.02 -13.67
N ASN A 64 4.01 -2.56 -14.89
CA ASN A 64 4.29 -3.45 -16.01
C ASN A 64 5.59 -4.25 -15.79
N GLU A 65 6.62 -3.64 -15.19
CA GLU A 65 7.81 -4.38 -14.74
C GLU A 65 7.54 -5.27 -13.51
N ALA A 66 6.58 -4.88 -12.67
CA ALA A 66 6.25 -5.55 -11.41
C ALA A 66 5.48 -6.87 -11.60
N GLU A 67 4.89 -7.12 -12.77
CA GLU A 67 4.32 -8.43 -13.09
C GLU A 67 5.37 -9.55 -12.98
N ALA A 68 6.64 -9.23 -13.21
CA ALA A 68 7.79 -10.13 -13.01
C ALA A 68 8.53 -9.92 -11.67
N PHE A 69 8.12 -8.94 -10.86
CA PHE A 69 8.75 -8.63 -9.58
C PHE A 69 8.16 -9.51 -8.47
N ILE A 70 8.99 -10.39 -7.95
CA ILE A 70 8.71 -11.12 -6.71
C ILE A 70 9.35 -10.31 -5.58
N PRO A 71 8.56 -9.75 -4.64
CA PRO A 71 9.11 -9.03 -3.52
C PRO A 71 9.99 -10.00 -2.72
N PRO A 72 11.13 -9.52 -2.20
CA PRO A 72 11.93 -10.31 -1.30
C PRO A 72 11.09 -10.83 -0.12
N GLU A 73 11.27 -12.10 0.23
CA GLU A 73 10.53 -12.81 1.29
C GLU A 73 10.46 -12.02 2.61
N PHE A 74 11.55 -11.33 2.97
CA PHE A 74 11.60 -10.53 4.18
C PHE A 74 10.62 -9.34 4.18
N LEU A 75 10.29 -8.75 3.02
CA LEU A 75 9.27 -7.68 2.95
C LEU A 75 7.89 -8.30 3.14
N VAL A 76 7.65 -9.43 2.48
CA VAL A 76 6.36 -10.13 2.53
C VAL A 76 6.01 -10.49 3.98
N HIS A 77 6.95 -11.06 4.76
CA HIS A 77 6.70 -11.37 6.19
C HIS A 77 6.59 -10.16 7.12
N ARG A 78 6.96 -8.97 6.66
CA ARG A 78 6.85 -7.74 7.45
C ARG A 78 5.52 -7.04 7.23
N PHE A 79 4.82 -7.32 6.14
CA PHE A 79 3.56 -6.69 5.79
C PHE A 79 2.54 -7.75 5.39
N PRO A 80 1.80 -8.30 6.37
CA PRO A 80 0.80 -9.31 6.09
C PRO A 80 -0.34 -8.66 5.30
N TYR A 81 -0.45 -9.00 4.02
CA TYR A 81 -1.67 -8.82 3.25
C TYR A 81 -2.30 -10.17 2.99
N TYR A 82 -3.62 -10.18 2.90
CA TYR A 82 -4.31 -11.40 2.58
C TYR A 82 -5.63 -11.11 1.88
N LEU A 83 -6.05 -12.07 1.08
CA LEU A 83 -7.38 -12.10 0.50
C LEU A 83 -8.31 -12.75 1.52
N ALA A 84 -9.19 -11.97 2.13
CA ALA A 84 -10.09 -12.48 3.16
C ALA A 84 -11.23 -13.30 2.53
N GLY A 85 -11.89 -12.75 1.52
CA GLY A 85 -13.09 -13.32 0.97
C GLY A 85 -13.72 -12.35 0.00
N TYR A 86 -15.05 -12.24 0.06
CA TYR A 86 -15.84 -11.43 -0.86
C TYR A 86 -16.81 -10.52 -0.12
N ASP A 87 -17.18 -9.42 -0.74
CA ASP A 87 -18.28 -8.59 -0.27
C ASP A 87 -19.64 -9.06 -0.81
N TYR A 88 -20.71 -8.30 -0.58
CA TYR A 88 -22.07 -8.65 -1.04
C TYR A 88 -22.25 -8.62 -2.57
N GLU A 89 -21.33 -8.00 -3.30
CA GLU A 89 -21.31 -7.95 -4.77
C GLU A 89 -20.27 -8.94 -5.34
N ASP A 90 -19.83 -9.89 -4.51
CA ASP A 90 -18.81 -10.90 -4.83
C ASP A 90 -17.43 -10.32 -5.18
N ARG A 91 -17.16 -9.06 -4.81
CA ARG A 91 -15.86 -8.44 -5.06
C ARG A 91 -14.83 -8.95 -4.06
N PRO A 92 -13.63 -9.36 -4.50
CA PRO A 92 -12.57 -9.79 -3.60
C PRO A 92 -12.19 -8.70 -2.60
N VAL A 93 -11.96 -9.10 -1.34
CA VAL A 93 -11.58 -8.20 -0.24
C VAL A 93 -10.10 -8.41 0.10
N TRP A 94 -9.28 -7.44 -0.29
CA TRP A 94 -7.87 -7.36 0.05
C TRP A 94 -7.69 -6.71 1.41
N VAL A 95 -6.95 -7.33 2.32
CA VAL A 95 -6.78 -6.85 3.70
C VAL A 95 -5.33 -6.56 4.01
N GLY A 96 -5.06 -5.39 4.61
CA GLY A 96 -3.77 -5.05 5.23
C GLY A 96 -3.94 -4.71 6.70
N GLU A 97 -3.09 -5.27 7.57
CA GLU A 97 -3.14 -5.05 9.02
C GLU A 97 -1.92 -4.24 9.49
N VAL A 98 -2.06 -2.92 9.55
CA VAL A 98 -0.95 -1.97 9.70
C VAL A 98 -0.22 -2.14 11.03
N GLY A 99 -0.92 -2.41 12.14
CA GLY A 99 -0.27 -2.65 13.43
C GLY A 99 0.51 -3.95 13.52
N LYS A 100 0.39 -4.85 12.54
CA LYS A 100 1.23 -6.05 12.45
C LYS A 100 2.49 -5.82 11.64
N TYR A 101 2.71 -4.59 11.17
CA TYR A 101 3.88 -4.27 10.36
C TYR A 101 5.14 -4.27 11.24
N LYS A 102 6.10 -5.13 10.90
CA LYS A 102 7.36 -5.25 11.63
C LYS A 102 8.39 -4.25 11.09
N VAL A 103 8.20 -2.98 11.43
CA VAL A 103 8.98 -1.86 10.90
C VAL A 103 10.18 -1.46 11.76
N ASP A 104 10.22 -1.85 13.04
CA ASP A 104 11.09 -1.31 14.09
C ASP A 104 12.58 -1.20 13.72
N ASP A 105 13.16 -2.25 13.13
CA ASP A 105 14.61 -2.30 12.82
C ASP A 105 14.98 -1.62 11.48
N LEU A 106 13.99 -1.17 10.73
CA LEU A 106 14.20 -0.71 9.36
C LEU A 106 13.45 0.55 9.04
N ILE A 107 12.73 1.23 9.94
CA ILE A 107 11.83 2.35 9.57
C ILE A 107 12.43 3.26 8.49
N ASP A 108 13.67 3.72 8.63
CA ASP A 108 14.26 4.64 7.66
C ASP A 108 14.52 3.98 6.28
N ARG A 109 14.90 2.69 6.25
CA ARG A 109 15.03 1.89 5.01
C ARG A 109 13.67 1.41 4.49
N PHE A 110 12.74 1.12 5.38
CA PHE A 110 11.38 0.67 5.11
C PHE A 110 10.65 1.73 4.30
N LEU A 111 10.74 2.98 4.73
CA LEU A 111 10.13 4.10 4.02
C LEU A 111 10.72 4.27 2.60
N ASP A 112 11.95 3.81 2.35
CA ASP A 112 12.53 3.77 1.00
C ASP A 112 12.02 2.58 0.16
N PHE A 113 11.70 1.43 0.78
CA PHE A 113 11.13 0.26 0.09
C PHE A 113 9.60 0.29 -0.04
N PHE A 114 8.93 1.10 0.77
CA PHE A 114 7.48 1.14 0.88
C PHE A 114 6.79 1.37 -0.46
N PRO A 115 7.25 2.30 -1.32
CA PRO A 115 6.64 2.51 -2.63
C PRO A 115 6.65 1.25 -3.52
N ILE A 116 7.80 0.59 -3.62
CA ILE A 116 7.98 -0.64 -4.42
C ILE A 116 7.02 -1.73 -3.93
N PHE A 117 6.97 -1.88 -2.62
CA PHE A 117 6.21 -2.92 -1.99
C PHE A 117 4.70 -2.69 -2.12
N GLU A 118 4.23 -1.46 -1.96
CA GLU A 118 2.83 -1.09 -2.21
C GLU A 118 2.45 -1.25 -3.69
N THR A 119 3.32 -0.88 -4.63
CA THR A 119 3.05 -1.11 -6.06
C THR A 119 2.96 -2.60 -6.40
N TRP A 120 3.77 -3.44 -5.75
CA TRP A 120 3.59 -4.89 -5.84
C TRP A 120 2.25 -5.35 -5.26
N GLY A 121 1.83 -4.78 -4.12
CA GLY A 121 0.52 -5.05 -3.52
C GLY A 121 -0.64 -4.73 -4.46
N VAL A 122 -0.57 -3.59 -5.16
CA VAL A 122 -1.50 -3.23 -6.23
C VAL A 122 -1.53 -4.31 -7.32
N GLN A 123 -0.36 -4.71 -7.83
CA GLN A 123 -0.28 -5.73 -8.88
C GLN A 123 -0.85 -7.08 -8.44
N ALA A 124 -0.59 -7.47 -7.19
CA ALA A 124 -1.16 -8.68 -6.61
C ALA A 124 -2.69 -8.60 -6.56
N ALA A 125 -3.26 -7.45 -6.15
CA ALA A 125 -4.70 -7.23 -6.17
C ALA A 125 -5.29 -7.30 -7.59
N ILE A 126 -4.65 -6.68 -8.58
CA ILE A 126 -5.05 -6.76 -9.99
C ILE A 126 -5.05 -8.21 -10.47
N ASN A 127 -3.98 -8.96 -10.19
CA ASN A 127 -3.84 -10.35 -10.63
C ASN A 127 -4.91 -11.24 -10.01
N VAL A 128 -5.29 -10.97 -8.76
CA VAL A 128 -6.44 -11.61 -8.11
C VAL A 128 -7.71 -11.35 -8.93
N VAL A 129 -8.04 -10.08 -9.23
CA VAL A 129 -9.22 -9.73 -10.05
C VAL A 129 -9.19 -10.39 -11.43
N LYS A 130 -8.06 -10.31 -12.15
CA LYS A 130 -7.89 -10.98 -13.46
C LYS A 130 -8.12 -12.48 -13.38
N SER A 131 -7.69 -13.14 -12.31
CA SER A 131 -7.92 -14.58 -12.12
C SER A 131 -9.39 -14.92 -11.94
N PHE A 132 -10.20 -14.00 -11.39
CA PHE A 132 -11.66 -14.15 -11.31
C PHE A 132 -12.33 -13.93 -12.66
N VAL A 133 -11.92 -12.91 -13.42
CA VAL A 133 -12.40 -12.69 -14.79
C VAL A 133 -12.09 -13.89 -15.69
N ALA A 134 -10.91 -14.50 -15.56
CA ALA A 134 -10.58 -15.73 -16.30
C ALA A 134 -11.49 -16.92 -15.94
N ARG A 135 -12.10 -16.90 -14.74
CA ARG A 135 -13.09 -17.87 -14.27
C ARG A 135 -14.54 -17.46 -14.53
N GLU A 136 -14.80 -16.43 -15.35
CA GLU A 136 -16.14 -15.97 -15.71
C GLU A 136 -17.06 -17.10 -16.23
N LYS A 137 -16.49 -18.16 -16.82
CA LYS A 137 -17.22 -19.38 -17.19
C LYS A 137 -17.85 -20.12 -16.01
N GLU A 138 -17.26 -20.01 -14.82
CA GLU A 138 -17.75 -20.61 -13.57
C GLU A 138 -18.83 -19.75 -12.93
N TRP A 139 -18.81 -18.43 -13.14
CA TRP A 139 -19.76 -17.45 -12.57
C TRP A 139 -20.48 -16.63 -13.66
N PRO A 140 -21.33 -17.27 -14.48
CA PRO A 140 -22.00 -16.58 -15.58
C PRO A 140 -22.85 -15.41 -15.08
N GLY A 141 -22.59 -14.22 -15.64
CA GLY A 141 -23.34 -12.99 -15.37
C GLY A 141 -22.76 -12.08 -14.27
N LYS A 142 -21.59 -12.40 -13.70
CA LYS A 142 -20.91 -11.53 -12.73
C LYS A 142 -19.68 -10.85 -13.35
N ASP A 143 -19.76 -9.54 -13.57
CA ASP A 143 -18.64 -8.73 -14.09
C ASP A 143 -17.74 -8.26 -12.93
N ILE A 144 -16.87 -9.15 -12.45
CA ILE A 144 -15.98 -8.86 -11.31
C ILE A 144 -14.70 -8.19 -11.82
N ARG A 145 -14.83 -6.89 -12.09
CA ARG A 145 -13.72 -5.97 -12.43
C ARG A 145 -13.33 -5.07 -11.28
N GLN A 146 -13.81 -5.37 -10.07
CA GLN A 146 -13.62 -4.51 -8.93
C GLN A 146 -13.20 -5.29 -7.70
N PHE A 147 -12.50 -4.61 -6.79
CA PHE A 147 -12.09 -5.16 -5.52
C PHE A 147 -12.27 -4.14 -4.38
N VAL A 148 -12.30 -4.66 -3.17
CA VAL A 148 -12.40 -3.88 -1.93
C VAL A 148 -11.06 -3.94 -1.21
N ILE A 149 -10.55 -2.79 -0.79
CA ILE A 149 -9.40 -2.72 0.12
C ILE A 149 -9.93 -2.51 1.54
N MET A 150 -9.46 -3.31 2.48
CA MET A 150 -9.71 -3.13 3.91
C MET A 150 -8.38 -2.94 4.63
N ILE A 151 -8.23 -1.83 5.36
CA ILE A 151 -7.00 -1.51 6.09
C ILE A 151 -7.34 -1.41 7.57
N ASP A 152 -6.74 -2.27 8.38
CA ASP A 152 -6.87 -2.21 9.83
C ASP A 152 -5.70 -1.44 10.45
N PHE A 153 -6.03 -0.33 11.13
CA PHE A 153 -5.08 0.50 11.86
C PHE A 153 -4.96 0.12 13.34
N GLU A 154 -5.57 -0.97 13.79
CA GLU A 154 -5.36 -1.49 15.15
C GLU A 154 -3.86 -1.75 15.35
N GLY A 155 -3.29 -1.18 16.41
CA GLY A 155 -1.86 -1.29 16.70
C GLY A 155 -0.95 -0.36 15.88
N LEU A 156 -1.47 0.59 15.10
CA LEU A 156 -0.64 1.59 14.44
C LEU A 156 0.20 2.35 15.48
N ASP A 157 1.52 2.17 15.39
CA ASP A 157 2.48 2.85 16.24
C ASP A 157 2.51 4.36 15.95
N VAL A 158 2.45 5.16 17.02
CA VAL A 158 2.52 6.62 16.95
C VAL A 158 3.87 7.09 16.40
N GLN A 159 4.98 6.38 16.66
CA GLN A 159 6.28 6.74 16.10
C GLN A 159 6.32 6.48 14.60
N LEU A 160 5.82 5.33 14.14
CA LEU A 160 5.64 5.06 12.72
C LEU A 160 4.77 6.14 12.06
N ALA A 161 3.60 6.45 12.62
CA ALA A 161 2.70 7.47 12.09
C ALA A 161 3.39 8.84 11.98
N ARG A 162 4.12 9.26 13.03
CA ARG A 162 4.88 10.50 13.04
C ARG A 162 5.96 10.53 11.96
N LYS A 163 6.70 9.44 11.78
CA LYS A 163 7.77 9.36 10.79
C LYS A 163 7.23 9.37 9.36
N VAL A 164 6.10 8.70 9.10
CA VAL A 164 5.38 8.80 7.81
C VAL A 164 4.94 10.23 7.56
N LEU A 165 4.34 10.90 8.54
CA LEU A 165 3.90 12.30 8.41
C LEU A 165 5.05 13.29 8.21
N ALA A 166 6.25 12.96 8.70
CA ALA A 166 7.46 13.76 8.49
C ALA A 166 8.07 13.58 7.09
N ARG A 167 7.58 12.62 6.29
CA ARG A 167 8.05 12.34 4.93
C ARG A 167 6.97 12.69 3.90
N PRO A 168 6.88 13.95 3.44
CA PRO A 168 5.86 14.39 2.48
C PRO A 168 5.85 13.57 1.18
N GLU A 169 6.99 13.03 0.77
CA GLU A 169 7.12 12.15 -0.39
C GLU A 169 6.27 10.87 -0.28
N LEU A 170 6.07 10.32 0.92
CA LEU A 170 5.23 9.13 1.12
C LEU A 170 3.75 9.46 1.08
N ILE A 171 3.39 10.65 1.54
CA ILE A 171 2.03 11.18 1.44
C ILE A 171 1.68 11.36 -0.04
N LEU A 172 2.59 11.97 -0.81
CA LEU A 172 2.43 12.14 -2.26
C LEU A 172 2.38 10.80 -2.99
N PHE A 173 3.25 9.85 -2.62
CA PHE A 173 3.19 8.49 -3.14
C PHE A 173 1.84 7.82 -2.87
N GLY A 174 1.34 7.90 -1.63
CA GLY A 174 0.05 7.33 -1.26
C GLY A 174 -1.10 7.93 -2.07
N ILE A 175 -1.08 9.26 -2.29
CA ILE A 175 -2.05 9.94 -3.18
C ILE A 175 -1.95 9.40 -4.61
N LYS A 176 -0.75 9.28 -5.17
CA LYS A 176 -0.55 8.82 -6.55
C LYS A 176 -0.90 7.35 -6.75
N LEU A 177 -0.59 6.50 -5.77
CA LEU A 177 -1.05 5.12 -5.72
C LEU A 177 -2.58 5.04 -5.69
N THR A 178 -3.19 6.00 -5.03
CA THR A 178 -4.64 6.10 -4.90
C THR A 178 -5.30 6.56 -6.21
N GLU A 179 -4.71 7.51 -6.93
CA GLU A 179 -5.10 7.87 -8.29
C GLU A 179 -4.96 6.67 -9.24
N LEU A 180 -3.85 5.93 -9.13
CA LEU A 180 -3.63 4.71 -9.91
C LEU A 180 -4.75 3.69 -9.71
N TYR A 181 -5.21 3.47 -8.48
CA TYR A 181 -6.35 2.60 -8.20
C TYR A 181 -7.66 3.01 -8.90
N LEU A 182 -7.82 4.27 -9.26
CA LEU A 182 -8.96 4.77 -10.04
C LEU A 182 -8.77 4.52 -11.55
N ASP A 183 -7.54 4.62 -12.03
CA ASP A 183 -7.22 4.60 -13.46
C ASP A 183 -6.81 3.20 -13.98
N LEU A 184 -6.78 2.18 -13.11
CA LEU A 184 -6.48 0.79 -13.47
C LEU A 184 -7.60 0.10 -14.26
N GLY A 185 -7.74 0.47 -15.54
CA GLY A 185 -8.49 -0.24 -16.60
C GLY A 185 -9.50 -1.32 -16.17
N ASP A 186 -9.18 -2.61 -16.41
CA ASP A 186 -10.07 -3.77 -16.17
C ASP A 186 -10.23 -4.17 -14.69
N ALA A 187 -9.54 -3.50 -13.74
CA ALA A 187 -9.58 -3.81 -12.32
C ALA A 187 -9.61 -2.51 -11.48
N THR A 188 -10.80 -2.01 -11.17
CA THR A 188 -10.99 -0.74 -10.48
C THR A 188 -11.25 -0.91 -8.98
N LEU A 189 -10.79 0.05 -8.19
CA LEU A 189 -11.10 0.09 -6.76
C LEU A 189 -12.58 0.40 -6.52
N ALA A 190 -13.32 -0.55 -5.96
CA ALA A 190 -14.73 -0.38 -5.63
C ALA A 190 -14.91 0.43 -4.35
N LYS A 191 -14.13 0.08 -3.31
CA LYS A 191 -14.30 0.62 -1.96
C LYS A 191 -13.02 0.48 -1.15
N VAL A 192 -12.78 1.44 -0.27
CA VAL A 192 -11.77 1.36 0.79
C VAL A 192 -12.46 1.38 2.14
N ILE A 193 -12.21 0.40 3.00
CA ILE A 193 -12.74 0.31 4.35
C ILE A 193 -11.59 0.45 5.33
N LEU A 194 -11.57 1.53 6.09
CA LEU A 194 -10.52 1.80 7.08
C LEU A 194 -11.05 1.45 8.47
N LEU A 195 -10.47 0.44 9.11
CA LEU A 195 -10.85 -0.05 10.43
C LEU A 195 -9.95 0.50 11.53
N ASN A 196 -10.48 0.56 12.74
CA ASN A 196 -9.77 0.97 13.95
C ASN A 196 -9.00 2.30 13.78
N THR A 197 -9.55 3.23 12.99
CA THR A 197 -8.85 4.49 12.71
C THR A 197 -8.74 5.33 13.98
N ASN A 198 -7.50 5.65 14.36
CA ASN A 198 -7.22 6.60 15.44
C ASN A 198 -7.47 8.04 14.95
N TYR A 199 -7.46 9.00 15.88
CA TYR A 199 -7.74 10.40 15.56
C TYR A 199 -6.78 11.00 14.53
N ALA A 200 -5.50 10.61 14.55
CA ALA A 200 -4.50 11.08 13.60
C ALA A 200 -4.80 10.61 12.17
N VAL A 201 -5.16 9.33 12.00
CA VAL A 201 -5.58 8.79 10.69
C VAL A 201 -6.83 9.50 10.18
N GLN A 202 -7.80 9.75 11.06
CA GLN A 202 -9.02 10.48 10.68
C GLN A 202 -8.71 11.91 10.22
N ILE A 203 -7.85 12.64 10.93
CA ILE A 203 -7.39 13.97 10.48
C ILE A 203 -6.72 13.87 9.11
N PHE A 204 -5.82 12.91 8.93
CA PHE A 204 -5.11 12.75 7.66
C PHE A 204 -6.06 12.55 6.48
N ILE A 205 -7.07 11.68 6.63
CA ILE A 205 -8.08 11.46 5.58
C ILE A 205 -8.87 12.74 5.28
N GLN A 206 -9.20 13.54 6.29
CA GLN A 206 -9.86 14.83 6.08
C GLN A 206 -8.98 15.83 5.33
N LEU A 207 -7.67 15.85 5.61
CA LEU A 207 -6.71 16.69 4.90
C LEU A 207 -6.45 16.19 3.47
N ALA A 208 -6.50 14.88 3.24
CA ALA A 208 -6.34 14.27 1.92
C ALA A 208 -7.58 14.43 1.03
N ARG A 209 -8.77 14.66 1.61
CA ARG A 209 -10.05 14.75 0.90
C ARG A 209 -10.03 15.63 -0.36
N PRO A 210 -9.47 16.86 -0.36
CA PRO A 210 -9.44 17.70 -1.56
C PRO A 210 -8.66 17.08 -2.73
N VAL A 211 -7.67 16.25 -2.41
CA VAL A 211 -6.82 15.58 -3.39
C VAL A 211 -7.44 14.26 -3.84
N LEU A 212 -8.16 13.57 -2.95
CA LEU A 212 -8.82 12.31 -3.26
C LEU A 212 -10.06 12.48 -4.16
N GLY A 213 -10.62 13.68 -4.27
CA GLY A 213 -11.75 13.96 -5.18
C GLY A 213 -12.92 13.00 -4.97
N GLU A 214 -13.45 12.44 -6.06
CA GLU A 214 -14.58 11.48 -6.03
C GLU A 214 -14.25 10.18 -5.28
N LEU A 215 -12.98 9.81 -5.15
CA LEU A 215 -12.62 8.58 -4.45
C LEU A 215 -13.02 8.62 -2.98
N ILE A 216 -13.05 9.80 -2.35
CA ILE A 216 -13.44 9.90 -0.94
C ILE A 216 -14.84 9.32 -0.68
N GLU A 217 -15.72 9.33 -1.69
CA GLU A 217 -17.06 8.75 -1.60
C GLU A 217 -17.04 7.22 -1.50
N ARG A 218 -15.95 6.60 -1.97
CA ARG A 218 -15.67 5.17 -1.86
C ARG A 218 -14.92 4.80 -0.57
N VAL A 219 -14.55 5.78 0.26
CA VAL A 219 -13.81 5.56 1.51
C VAL A 219 -14.76 5.53 2.71
N VAL A 220 -14.84 4.37 3.36
CA VAL A 220 -15.57 4.17 4.62
C VAL A 220 -14.58 4.23 5.77
N VAL A 221 -14.71 5.25 6.62
CA VAL A 221 -13.83 5.45 7.79
C VAL A 221 -14.52 4.97 9.04
N LEU A 222 -14.04 3.86 9.60
CA LEU A 222 -14.55 3.29 10.84
C LEU A 222 -13.56 3.55 11.98
N GLY A 223 -14.04 4.23 13.03
CA GLY A 223 -13.22 4.65 14.18
C GLY A 223 -12.75 3.48 15.06
N SER A 224 -12.19 3.80 16.23
CA SER A 224 -11.63 2.81 17.16
C SER A 224 -12.65 2.03 18.01
N ASN A 225 -13.93 2.42 18.02
CA ASN A 225 -14.94 1.72 18.81
C ASN A 225 -15.33 0.39 18.16
N LYS A 226 -14.78 -0.72 18.69
CA LYS A 226 -14.96 -2.09 18.19
C LYS A 226 -16.39 -2.52 18.00
N TYR A 227 -17.28 -2.17 18.93
CA TYR A 227 -18.69 -2.52 18.82
C TYR A 227 -19.37 -1.78 17.66
N LYS A 228 -19.08 -0.49 17.50
CA LYS A 228 -19.65 0.33 16.43
C LYS A 228 -19.13 -0.07 15.06
N TRP A 229 -17.81 -0.19 14.90
CA TRP A 229 -17.26 -0.51 13.58
C TRP A 229 -17.59 -1.93 13.14
N LYS A 230 -17.65 -2.92 14.05
CA LYS A 230 -18.07 -4.28 13.68
C LYS A 230 -19.52 -4.33 13.19
N ALA A 231 -20.40 -3.54 13.82
CA ALA A 231 -21.78 -3.44 13.38
C ALA A 231 -21.89 -2.78 11.99
N GLU A 232 -21.10 -1.74 11.73
CA GLU A 232 -21.07 -1.07 10.43
C GLU A 232 -20.44 -1.94 9.34
N LEU A 233 -19.34 -2.65 9.65
CA LEU A 233 -18.64 -3.52 8.70
C LEU A 233 -19.56 -4.61 8.11
N ARG A 234 -20.50 -5.13 8.91
CA ARG A 234 -21.51 -6.10 8.46
C ARG A 234 -22.47 -5.55 7.41
N ARG A 235 -22.55 -4.24 7.20
CA ARG A 235 -23.30 -3.66 6.08
C ARG A 235 -22.53 -3.69 4.77
N HIS A 236 -21.24 -3.99 4.83
CA HIS A 236 -20.37 -4.00 3.67
C HIS A 236 -19.88 -5.41 3.33
N LEU A 237 -19.68 -6.26 4.34
CA LEU A 237 -19.16 -7.62 4.15
C LEU A 237 -20.11 -8.67 4.73
N PRO A 238 -20.40 -9.76 3.98
CA PRO A 238 -21.07 -10.94 4.49
C PRO A 238 -20.34 -11.52 5.69
N LYS A 239 -21.08 -12.05 6.66
CA LYS A 239 -20.48 -12.63 7.87
C LYS A 239 -19.58 -13.81 7.51
N GLU A 240 -20.00 -14.62 6.55
CA GLU A 240 -19.42 -15.89 6.13
C GLU A 240 -18.03 -15.72 5.50
N THR A 241 -17.79 -14.57 4.86
CA THR A 241 -16.54 -14.24 4.16
C THR A 241 -15.66 -13.27 4.95
N THR A 242 -16.12 -12.85 6.13
CA THR A 242 -15.39 -11.93 7.01
C THR A 242 -14.46 -12.70 7.94
N PRO A 243 -13.22 -12.25 8.19
CA PRO A 243 -12.34 -12.87 9.18
C PRO A 243 -12.95 -12.91 10.59
N THR A 244 -12.61 -13.96 11.36
CA THR A 244 -13.14 -14.16 12.72
C THR A 244 -12.88 -12.94 13.62
N TRP A 245 -11.68 -12.34 13.53
CA TRP A 245 -11.31 -11.18 14.34
C TRP A 245 -12.12 -9.92 13.99
N TYR A 246 -12.68 -9.85 12.78
CA TYR A 246 -13.62 -8.81 12.34
C TYR A 246 -15.09 -9.17 12.56
N GLY A 247 -15.40 -10.34 13.12
CA GLY A 247 -16.75 -10.76 13.51
C GLY A 247 -17.43 -11.77 12.59
N GLY A 248 -16.66 -12.46 11.74
CA GLY A 248 -17.13 -13.60 10.95
C GLY A 248 -17.10 -14.94 11.70
N PRO A 249 -17.20 -16.09 11.00
CA PRO A 249 -17.29 -17.41 11.61
C PRO A 249 -16.00 -17.83 12.31
N GLU A 250 -16.12 -18.77 13.26
CA GLU A 250 -14.98 -19.46 13.84
C GLU A 250 -14.27 -20.33 12.79
N GLY A 251 -12.94 -20.43 12.89
CA GLY A 251 -12.13 -21.26 11.98
C GLY A 251 -11.95 -20.68 10.58
N PHE A 252 -12.25 -19.39 10.38
CA PHE A 252 -11.99 -18.68 9.12
C PHE A 252 -10.54 -18.84 8.67
N LYS A 253 -10.35 -19.09 7.37
CA LYS A 253 -9.04 -19.14 6.73
C LYS A 253 -9.02 -18.15 5.56
N PRO A 254 -8.03 -17.26 5.48
CA PRO A 254 -7.86 -16.42 4.29
C PRO A 254 -7.73 -17.27 3.03
N LEU A 255 -8.25 -16.77 1.91
CA LEU A 255 -8.15 -17.43 0.61
C LEU A 255 -6.70 -17.46 0.11
N VAL A 256 -5.97 -16.36 0.32
CA VAL A 256 -4.55 -16.23 -0.01
C VAL A 256 -3.89 -15.40 1.09
N VAL A 257 -2.73 -15.85 1.56
CA VAL A 257 -1.90 -15.09 2.52
C VAL A 257 -0.60 -14.74 1.84
N TYR A 258 -0.27 -13.45 1.87
CA TYR A 258 1.04 -12.95 1.51
C TYR A 258 1.74 -12.53 2.81
N GLY A 259 2.80 -13.26 3.19
CA GLY A 259 3.62 -12.88 4.35
C GLY A 259 3.40 -13.66 5.64
N GLY A 260 2.68 -14.78 5.57
CA GLY A 260 2.45 -15.68 6.70
C GLY A 260 3.63 -16.59 7.01
#